data_AF-A0A2W4ZJ99-F1
#
_entry.id   AF-A0A2W4ZJ99-F1
#
_cell.length_a   1.000
_cell.length_b   1.000
_cell.length_c   1.000
_cell.angle_alpha   90.00
_cell.angle_beta   90.00
_cell.angle_gamma   90.00
#
_symmetry.space_group_name_H-M   'P 1'
#
loop_
_entity.id
_entity.type
_entity.pdbx_description
1 polymer ?
#
loop_
_entity_poly.entity_id
_entity_poly.type
_entity_poly.pdbx_seq_one_letter_code
_entity_poly.pdbx_strand_id
1 'polypeptide(L)'
;MSAKRSISRVLSGLFLSGAALTATLLVVPALPGFAQTNQGVTIFGGVDSEYRLPYTLRNNQPRSRRAEYYLRVPGNRMASAAAHLRISYPEAFTERRGAFDTDQIKVRQGRGRGSSEIPIQEVVWSPESSQIDIYLAEDIPADTSFVVAMTGIRNPDRFGMQRFNLQAESRGDVLPRYLGTWELLVAEEMGSR
;
A
#
# COMPACT_ATOMS: atom_id res chain seq x y z
N MET A 1 -32.72 65.16 -52.66
CA MET A 1 -32.44 65.83 -51.37
C MET A 1 -31.07 65.41 -50.90
N SER A 2 -30.11 66.33 -50.96
CA SER A 2 -28.67 66.08 -50.71
C SER A 2 -28.28 66.61 -49.33
N ALA A 3 -27.59 65.78 -48.54
CA ALA A 3 -27.24 66.05 -47.15
C ALA A 3 -26.13 67.11 -47.02
N LYS A 4 -26.33 68.03 -46.07
CA LYS A 4 -25.40 69.10 -45.69
C LYS A 4 -24.21 68.53 -44.91
N ARG A 5 -23.03 69.09 -45.25
CA ARG A 5 -21.75 69.01 -44.53
C ARG A 5 -21.87 69.48 -43.08
N SER A 6 -21.03 68.93 -42.18
CA SER A 6 -20.26 69.76 -41.25
C SER A 6 -19.11 68.97 -40.60
N ILE A 7 -17.92 69.56 -40.68
CA ILE A 7 -16.66 69.19 -40.01
C ILE A 7 -16.53 70.12 -38.80
N SER A 8 -16.23 69.58 -37.60
CA SER A 8 -15.38 70.14 -36.52
C SER A 8 -15.64 69.26 -35.26
N ARG A 9 -14.72 68.89 -34.35
CA ARG A 9 -13.50 69.48 -33.84
C ARG A 9 -12.66 68.36 -33.20
N VAL A 10 -11.34 68.54 -33.29
CA VAL A 10 -10.31 67.94 -32.44
C VAL A 10 -10.51 68.40 -30.99
N LEU A 11 -10.26 67.52 -30.00
CA LEU A 11 -9.44 67.84 -28.82
C LEU A 11 -9.30 66.64 -27.87
N SER A 12 -8.04 66.28 -27.70
CA SER A 12 -7.46 65.38 -26.72
C SER A 12 -7.72 65.83 -25.28
N GLY A 13 -7.79 64.87 -24.36
CA GLY A 13 -7.73 65.13 -22.92
C GLY A 13 -7.77 63.84 -22.11
N LEU A 14 -6.60 63.28 -21.82
CA LEU A 14 -6.36 62.33 -20.72
C LEU A 14 -7.09 62.81 -19.46
N PHE A 15 -7.59 61.91 -18.60
CA PHE A 15 -7.30 61.91 -17.15
C PHE A 15 -7.89 60.65 -16.47
N LEU A 16 -6.97 59.73 -16.14
CA LEU A 16 -6.89 58.83 -14.98
C LEU A 16 -8.04 57.90 -14.52
N SER A 17 -7.65 56.62 -14.45
CA SER A 17 -7.84 55.65 -13.35
C SER A 17 -9.24 55.16 -12.99
N GLY A 18 -9.48 53.89 -13.38
CA GLY A 18 -10.44 52.99 -12.73
C GLY A 18 -9.98 51.55 -12.91
N ALA A 19 -9.18 51.06 -11.98
CA ALA A 19 -8.65 49.70 -11.96
C ALA A 19 -9.79 48.66 -11.90
N ALA A 20 -9.81 47.73 -12.84
CA ALA A 20 -10.47 46.44 -12.68
C ALA A 20 -9.48 45.36 -13.15
N LEU A 21 -8.57 44.99 -12.26
CA LEU A 21 -7.79 43.77 -12.39
C LEU A 21 -8.78 42.60 -12.35
N THR A 22 -9.11 42.07 -13.51
CA THR A 22 -9.80 40.80 -13.65
C THR A 22 -8.84 39.72 -13.15
N ALA A 23 -9.03 39.30 -11.90
CA ALA A 23 -8.32 38.19 -11.30
C ALA A 23 -8.64 36.94 -12.11
N THR A 24 -7.72 36.52 -12.96
CA THR A 24 -7.72 35.19 -13.56
C THR A 24 -7.60 34.18 -12.43
N LEU A 25 -8.72 33.51 -12.12
CA LEU A 25 -8.75 32.29 -11.32
C LEU A 25 -7.86 31.26 -12.03
N LEU A 26 -6.60 31.18 -11.61
CA LEU A 26 -5.72 30.08 -11.92
C LEU A 26 -6.32 28.83 -11.27
N VAL A 27 -7.07 28.07 -12.07
CA VAL A 27 -7.41 26.68 -11.77
C VAL A 27 -6.08 25.92 -11.73
N VAL A 28 -5.50 25.81 -10.55
CA VAL A 28 -4.40 24.88 -10.29
C VAL A 28 -5.01 23.49 -10.47
N PRO A 29 -4.57 22.67 -11.45
CA PRO A 29 -4.98 21.29 -11.48
C PRO A 29 -4.49 20.66 -10.17
N ALA A 30 -5.43 20.22 -9.33
CA ALA A 30 -5.11 19.40 -8.18
C ALA A 30 -4.41 18.15 -8.72
N LEU A 31 -3.09 18.12 -8.62
CA LEU A 31 -2.32 16.91 -8.88
C LEU A 31 -2.89 15.85 -7.92
N PRO A 32 -3.32 14.67 -8.40
CA PRO A 32 -3.73 13.61 -7.51
C PRO A 32 -2.51 13.26 -6.65
N GLY A 33 -2.55 13.68 -5.39
CA GLY A 33 -1.56 13.30 -4.42
C GLY A 33 -1.62 11.79 -4.29
N PHE A 34 -0.56 11.11 -4.70
CA PHE A 34 -0.31 9.73 -4.29
C PHE A 34 -0.14 9.75 -2.77
N ALA A 35 -1.26 9.66 -2.04
CA ALA A 35 -1.25 9.49 -0.61
C ALA A 35 -0.47 8.20 -0.33
N GLN A 36 0.68 8.35 0.33
CA GLN A 36 1.54 7.23 0.69
C GLN A 36 0.77 6.32 1.64
N THR A 37 0.28 5.18 1.15
CA THR A 37 -0.21 4.05 1.96
C THR A 37 0.93 3.27 2.61
N ASN A 38 2.07 3.94 2.85
CA ASN A 38 3.26 3.35 3.46
C ASN A 38 3.33 3.70 4.94
N GLN A 39 3.85 2.75 5.69
CA GLN A 39 4.04 2.73 7.14
C GLN A 39 4.30 4.11 7.75
N GLY A 40 3.32 4.64 8.50
CA GLY A 40 3.49 5.85 9.30
C GLY A 40 4.52 5.66 10.41
N VAL A 41 5.13 6.75 10.86
CA VAL A 41 6.08 6.70 11.99
C VAL A 41 5.29 6.61 13.30
N THR A 42 5.17 5.41 13.87
CA THR A 42 4.62 5.23 15.22
C THR A 42 5.69 5.59 16.26
N ILE A 43 5.52 6.73 16.95
CA ILE A 43 6.47 7.26 17.96
C ILE A 43 6.23 6.70 19.37
N PHE A 44 5.00 6.27 19.70
CA PHE A 44 4.65 5.72 21.01
C PHE A 44 3.73 4.49 20.87
N GLY A 45 4.09 3.37 21.51
CA GLY A 45 3.39 2.10 21.40
C GLY A 45 3.60 1.39 20.04
N GLY A 46 3.17 0.13 19.93
CA GLY A 46 3.32 -0.67 18.71
C GLY A 46 4.27 -1.86 18.88
N VAL A 47 4.55 -2.56 17.78
CA VAL A 47 5.65 -3.54 17.73
C VAL A 47 6.96 -2.78 17.74
N ASP A 48 7.94 -3.28 18.50
CA ASP A 48 9.28 -2.69 18.58
C ASP A 48 9.87 -2.55 17.17
N SER A 49 10.56 -1.44 16.92
CA SER A 49 11.12 -1.13 15.61
C SER A 49 12.04 -2.25 15.09
N GLU A 50 12.66 -2.99 16.00
CA GLU A 50 13.49 -4.15 15.70
C GLU A 50 12.73 -5.38 15.20
N TYR A 51 11.41 -5.51 15.40
CA TYR A 51 10.61 -6.60 14.83
C TYR A 51 9.62 -6.11 13.77
N ARG A 52 9.52 -4.80 13.56
CA ARG A 52 8.64 -4.22 12.56
C ARG A 52 9.15 -4.52 11.14
N LEU A 53 8.27 -5.11 10.34
CA LEU A 53 8.51 -5.37 8.92
C LEU A 53 7.84 -4.30 8.04
N PRO A 54 8.50 -3.86 6.96
CA PRO A 54 7.95 -2.90 6.02
C PRO A 54 6.89 -3.52 5.11
N TYR A 55 5.93 -2.71 4.67
CA TYR A 55 4.87 -3.13 3.75
C TYR A 55 4.37 -1.98 2.88
N THR A 56 3.63 -2.34 1.83
CA THR A 56 2.87 -1.41 1.00
C THR A 56 1.49 -2.00 0.71
N LEU A 57 0.44 -1.22 0.92
CA LEU A 57 -0.94 -1.59 0.60
C LEU A 57 -1.45 -0.81 -0.61
N ARG A 58 -2.22 -1.45 -1.49
CA ARG A 58 -2.94 -0.78 -2.59
C ARG A 58 -4.41 -1.19 -2.57
N ASN A 59 -5.27 -0.28 -3.05
CA ASN A 59 -6.74 -0.46 -3.05
C ASN A 59 -7.29 -0.80 -1.64
N ASN A 60 -6.73 -0.18 -0.59
CA ASN A 60 -6.95 -0.52 0.82
C ASN A 60 -8.25 0.08 1.41
N GLN A 61 -9.33 0.08 0.66
CA GLN A 61 -10.62 0.62 1.11
C GLN A 61 -11.44 -0.45 1.84
N PRO A 62 -12.37 -0.08 2.74
CA PRO A 62 -13.35 -1.02 3.28
C PRO A 62 -14.08 -1.77 2.17
N ARG A 63 -14.27 -3.10 2.34
CA ARG A 63 -14.99 -3.97 1.39
C ARG A 63 -14.37 -4.08 -0.01
N SER A 64 -13.16 -3.54 -0.23
CA SER A 64 -12.41 -3.75 -1.47
C SER A 64 -12.21 -5.24 -1.72
N ARG A 65 -12.41 -5.68 -2.98
CA ARG A 65 -12.17 -7.08 -3.43
C ARG A 65 -10.94 -7.20 -4.31
N ARG A 66 -10.13 -6.14 -4.37
CA ARG A 66 -8.96 -6.02 -5.25
C ARG A 66 -7.79 -5.42 -4.47
N ALA A 67 -7.78 -5.60 -3.16
CA ALA A 67 -6.69 -5.11 -2.33
C ALA A 67 -5.41 -5.88 -2.66
N GLU A 68 -4.29 -5.17 -2.65
CA GLU A 68 -2.96 -5.75 -2.91
C GLU A 68 -2.06 -5.45 -1.73
N TYR A 69 -1.51 -6.48 -1.10
CA TYR A 69 -0.60 -6.35 0.03
C TYR A 69 0.79 -6.81 -0.42
N TYR A 70 1.77 -5.92 -0.31
CA TYR A 70 3.17 -6.21 -0.59
C TYR A 70 3.93 -6.21 0.74
N LEU A 71 4.09 -7.39 1.32
CA LEU A 71 4.62 -7.61 2.65
C LEU A 71 6.11 -7.92 2.56
N ARG A 72 6.97 -6.95 2.87
CA ARG A 72 8.41 -7.05 2.61
C ARG A 72 9.16 -7.59 3.83
N VAL A 73 10.13 -8.45 3.56
CA VAL A 73 11.10 -8.99 4.53
C VAL A 73 12.50 -8.51 4.13
N PRO A 74 13.14 -7.66 4.96
CA PRO A 74 14.54 -7.28 4.75
C PRO A 74 15.48 -8.49 4.90
N GLY A 75 16.55 -8.53 4.11
CA GLY A 75 17.51 -9.65 4.10
C GLY A 75 18.15 -9.89 5.47
N ASN A 76 18.47 -8.83 6.20
CA ASN A 76 19.03 -8.91 7.55
C ASN A 76 18.08 -9.55 8.60
N ARG A 77 16.82 -9.84 8.26
CA ARG A 77 15.92 -10.66 9.09
C ARG A 77 16.11 -12.16 8.85
N MET A 78 16.60 -12.54 7.67
CA MET A 78 16.80 -13.91 7.23
C MET A 78 18.17 -14.43 7.69
N ALA A 79 18.26 -14.82 8.96
CA ALA A 79 19.50 -15.37 9.53
C ALA A 79 19.91 -16.73 8.92
N SER A 80 18.98 -17.45 8.30
CA SER A 80 19.22 -18.73 7.62
C SER A 80 18.31 -18.85 6.40
N ALA A 81 18.51 -19.90 5.61
CA ALA A 81 17.61 -20.22 4.52
C ALA A 81 16.18 -20.52 5.03
N ALA A 82 15.14 -20.21 4.25
CA ALA A 82 13.76 -20.55 4.58
C ALA A 82 13.16 -21.44 3.47
N ALA A 83 12.57 -22.56 3.87
CA ALA A 83 11.82 -23.46 2.99
C ALA A 83 10.30 -23.31 3.17
N HIS A 84 9.88 -22.83 4.34
CA HIS A 84 8.47 -22.66 4.67
C HIS A 84 8.27 -21.32 5.39
N LEU A 85 7.26 -20.56 4.97
CA LEU A 85 6.88 -19.28 5.57
C LEU A 85 5.48 -19.42 6.17
N ARG A 86 5.34 -19.07 7.44
CA ARG A 86 4.06 -19.06 8.15
C ARG A 86 3.68 -17.64 8.51
N ILE A 87 2.51 -17.21 8.04
CA ILE A 87 1.93 -15.90 8.36
C ILE A 87 0.71 -16.12 9.26
N SER A 88 0.79 -15.65 10.49
CA SER A 88 -0.36 -15.61 11.40
C SER A 88 -0.97 -14.21 11.39
N TYR A 89 -2.29 -14.12 11.31
CA TYR A 89 -3.02 -12.85 11.30
C TYR A 89 -4.12 -12.84 12.38
N PRO A 90 -4.71 -11.68 12.71
CA PRO A 90 -5.76 -11.64 13.73
C PRO A 90 -7.07 -12.23 13.20
N GLU A 91 -7.73 -13.08 13.98
CA GLU A 91 -9.03 -13.71 13.64
C GLU A 91 -10.10 -12.70 13.18
N ALA A 92 -10.05 -11.50 13.76
CA ALA A 92 -10.89 -10.37 13.38
C ALA A 92 -10.86 -10.02 11.88
N PHE A 93 -9.80 -10.39 11.14
CA PHE A 93 -9.72 -10.22 9.69
C PHE A 93 -10.80 -11.04 8.98
N THR A 94 -10.89 -12.34 9.27
CA THR A 94 -11.85 -13.27 8.67
C THR A 94 -13.25 -13.09 9.25
N GLU A 95 -13.39 -12.85 10.55
CA GLU A 95 -14.70 -12.54 11.18
C GLU A 95 -15.39 -11.34 10.50
N ARG A 96 -14.60 -10.35 10.08
CA ARG A 96 -15.09 -9.15 9.38
C ARG A 96 -15.14 -9.34 7.87
N ARG A 97 -15.28 -10.58 7.43
CA ARG A 97 -15.44 -11.02 6.04
C ARG A 97 -14.23 -10.69 5.14
N GLY A 98 -13.04 -10.53 5.72
CA GLY A 98 -11.79 -10.52 4.96
C GLY A 98 -11.49 -11.91 4.40
N ALA A 99 -10.86 -11.97 3.23
CA ALA A 99 -10.50 -13.24 2.59
C ALA A 99 -9.25 -13.11 1.71
N PHE A 100 -8.47 -14.18 1.65
CA PHE A 100 -7.29 -14.29 0.80
C PHE A 100 -7.60 -15.14 -0.43
N ASP A 101 -6.95 -14.81 -1.54
CA ASP A 101 -6.95 -15.62 -2.76
C ASP A 101 -5.58 -16.32 -2.84
N THR A 102 -5.55 -17.62 -2.55
CA THR A 102 -4.30 -18.39 -2.44
C THR A 102 -3.55 -18.49 -3.76
N ASP A 103 -4.26 -18.49 -4.89
CA ASP A 103 -3.66 -18.57 -6.23
C ASP A 103 -2.95 -17.26 -6.61
N GLN A 104 -3.31 -16.18 -5.93
CA GLN A 104 -2.77 -14.83 -6.12
C GLN A 104 -1.72 -14.46 -5.06
N ILE A 105 -1.25 -15.42 -4.27
CA ILE A 105 -0.14 -15.24 -3.33
C ILE A 105 1.16 -15.67 -3.99
N LYS A 106 2.12 -14.73 -4.06
CA LYS A 106 3.42 -14.90 -4.71
C LYS A 106 4.54 -14.45 -3.78
N VAL A 107 5.69 -15.10 -3.87
CA VAL A 107 6.90 -14.70 -3.18
C VAL A 107 7.89 -14.19 -4.22
N ARG A 108 8.43 -12.99 -4.01
CA ARG A 108 9.32 -12.34 -4.97
C ARG A 108 10.56 -11.80 -4.31
N GLN A 109 11.72 -11.95 -4.93
CA GLN A 109 12.95 -11.38 -4.42
C GLN A 109 12.90 -9.83 -4.46
N GLY A 110 13.62 -9.19 -3.54
CA GLY A 110 13.90 -7.75 -3.59
C GLY A 110 12.99 -6.87 -2.72
N ARG A 111 12.57 -5.73 -3.26
CA ARG A 111 11.88 -4.64 -2.55
C ARG A 111 10.68 -4.13 -3.37
N GLY A 112 9.83 -3.30 -2.76
CA GLY A 112 8.67 -2.74 -3.44
C GLY A 112 7.67 -3.83 -3.81
N ARG A 113 7.44 -4.06 -5.11
CA ARG A 113 6.58 -5.15 -5.62
C ARG A 113 7.32 -6.47 -5.88
N GLY A 114 8.62 -6.50 -5.60
CA GLY A 114 9.52 -7.61 -5.94
C GLY A 114 9.96 -7.59 -7.41
N SER A 115 11.04 -8.32 -7.70
CA SER A 115 11.64 -8.43 -9.03
C SER A 115 11.33 -9.78 -9.68
N SER A 116 11.97 -10.85 -9.18
CA SER A 116 11.87 -12.22 -9.68
C SER A 116 10.99 -13.05 -8.74
N GLU A 117 10.13 -13.89 -9.31
CA GLU A 117 9.31 -14.83 -8.54
C GLU A 117 10.19 -15.96 -8.01
N ILE A 118 9.99 -16.28 -6.72
CA ILE A 118 10.60 -17.42 -6.05
C ILE A 118 9.58 -18.56 -6.15
N PRO A 119 9.95 -19.73 -6.71
CA PRO A 119 9.03 -20.85 -6.90
C PRO A 119 8.35 -21.30 -5.60
N ILE A 120 7.01 -21.32 -5.61
CA ILE A 120 6.17 -21.81 -4.53
C ILE A 120 5.66 -23.20 -4.91
N GLN A 121 5.73 -24.15 -3.97
CA GLN A 121 5.14 -25.47 -4.12
C GLN A 121 3.64 -25.43 -3.81
N GLU A 122 3.27 -24.83 -2.68
CA GLU A 122 1.87 -24.77 -2.22
C GLU A 122 1.63 -23.57 -1.31
N VAL A 123 0.41 -23.02 -1.35
CA VAL A 123 -0.09 -22.05 -0.38
C VAL A 123 -1.34 -22.61 0.28
N VAL A 124 -1.31 -22.77 1.60
CA VAL A 124 -2.44 -23.26 2.39
C VAL A 124 -2.97 -22.11 3.23
N TRP A 125 -4.24 -21.78 3.07
CA TRP A 125 -4.92 -20.82 3.91
C TRP A 125 -5.89 -21.52 4.87
N SER A 126 -5.60 -21.40 6.16
CA SER A 126 -6.37 -22.01 7.25
C SER A 126 -7.08 -20.91 8.04
N PRO A 127 -8.31 -20.52 7.65
CA PRO A 127 -9.02 -19.43 8.32
C PRO A 127 -9.36 -19.73 9.78
N GLU A 128 -9.57 -21.00 10.12
CA GLU A 128 -9.88 -21.44 11.49
C GLU A 128 -8.73 -21.22 12.48
N SER A 129 -7.48 -21.34 12.01
CA SER A 129 -6.28 -21.07 12.81
C SER A 129 -5.67 -19.68 12.54
N SER A 130 -6.35 -18.85 11.73
CA SER A 130 -5.88 -17.53 11.29
C SER A 130 -4.45 -17.56 10.72
N GLN A 131 -4.19 -18.52 9.84
CA GLN A 131 -2.86 -18.84 9.36
C GLN A 131 -2.80 -19.00 7.84
N ILE A 132 -1.69 -18.57 7.25
CA ILE A 132 -1.32 -18.84 5.86
C ILE A 132 0.06 -19.49 5.88
N ASP A 133 0.16 -20.70 5.35
CA ASP A 133 1.41 -21.44 5.20
C ASP A 133 1.81 -21.43 3.72
N ILE A 134 3.05 -21.03 3.43
CA ILE A 134 3.61 -20.93 2.08
C ILE A 134 4.83 -21.86 2.02
N TYR A 135 4.66 -22.97 1.31
CA TYR A 135 5.70 -23.97 1.08
C TYR A 135 6.47 -23.61 -0.19
N LEU A 136 7.78 -23.39 -0.06
CA LEU A 136 8.62 -22.98 -1.17
C LEU A 136 9.17 -24.23 -1.88
N ALA A 137 9.18 -24.19 -3.21
CA ALA A 137 9.83 -25.25 -3.99
C ALA A 137 11.36 -25.10 -3.96
N GLU A 138 11.85 -23.86 -3.82
CA GLU A 138 13.25 -23.51 -3.66
C GLU A 138 13.44 -22.68 -2.38
N ASP A 139 14.42 -23.04 -1.56
CA ASP A 139 14.70 -22.36 -0.31
C ASP A 139 15.19 -20.92 -0.59
N ILE A 140 14.64 -19.93 0.12
CA ILE A 140 15.14 -18.56 0.09
C ILE A 140 16.45 -18.54 0.89
N PRO A 141 17.60 -18.15 0.32
CA PRO A 141 18.86 -18.13 1.06
C PRO A 141 18.86 -17.13 2.23
N ALA A 142 19.80 -17.33 3.16
CA ALA A 142 20.06 -16.34 4.20
C ALA A 142 20.42 -14.97 3.59
N ASP A 143 20.16 -13.90 4.34
CA ASP A 143 20.42 -12.51 3.98
C ASP A 143 19.72 -12.02 2.69
N THR A 144 18.77 -12.80 2.18
CA THR A 144 18.02 -12.47 0.96
C THR A 144 16.74 -11.72 1.31
N SER A 145 16.58 -10.51 0.77
CA SER A 145 15.33 -9.77 0.90
C SER A 145 14.27 -10.29 -0.06
N PHE A 146 13.02 -10.38 0.39
CA PHE A 146 11.89 -10.78 -0.44
C PHE A 146 10.61 -10.04 -0.06
N VAL A 147 9.57 -10.23 -0.86
CA VAL A 147 8.23 -9.67 -0.71
C VAL A 147 7.22 -10.80 -0.89
N VAL A 148 6.32 -10.96 0.08
CA VAL A 148 5.10 -11.74 -0.10
C VAL A 148 4.07 -10.81 -0.72
N ALA A 149 3.85 -10.98 -2.02
CA ALA A 149 2.89 -10.23 -2.82
C ALA A 149 1.56 -10.99 -2.83
N MET A 150 0.55 -10.43 -2.18
CA MET A 150 -0.79 -11.00 -2.09
C MET A 150 -1.75 -10.08 -2.83
N THR A 151 -2.30 -10.54 -3.96
CA THR A 151 -3.24 -9.76 -4.77
C THR A 151 -4.65 -10.34 -4.71
N GLY A 152 -5.66 -9.57 -5.13
CA GLY A 152 -7.05 -10.05 -5.11
C GLY A 152 -7.66 -10.19 -3.72
N ILE A 153 -7.05 -9.58 -2.70
CA ILE A 153 -7.53 -9.69 -1.32
C ILE A 153 -8.88 -9.00 -1.19
N ARG A 154 -9.79 -9.66 -0.48
CA ARG A 154 -10.98 -9.02 0.06
C ARG A 154 -10.64 -8.41 1.42
N ASN A 155 -10.63 -7.09 1.47
CA ASN A 155 -10.49 -6.36 2.72
C ASN A 155 -11.68 -6.63 3.66
N PRO A 156 -11.45 -6.65 4.98
CA PRO A 156 -12.52 -6.68 5.97
C PRO A 156 -13.43 -5.45 5.82
N ASP A 157 -14.66 -5.56 6.33
CA ASP A 157 -15.65 -4.49 6.16
C ASP A 157 -15.39 -3.25 7.03
N ARG A 158 -14.59 -3.40 8.08
CA ARG A 158 -14.27 -2.33 9.03
C ARG A 158 -12.77 -2.09 9.07
N PHE A 159 -12.43 -0.82 9.17
CA PHE A 159 -11.07 -0.36 9.41
C PHE A 159 -10.49 -0.97 10.70
N GLY A 160 -9.18 -1.25 10.69
CA GLY A 160 -8.45 -1.56 11.90
C GLY A 160 -6.96 -1.80 11.67
N MET A 161 -6.18 -1.63 12.74
CA MET A 161 -4.80 -2.09 12.79
C MET A 161 -4.77 -3.61 12.89
N GLN A 162 -4.01 -4.25 12.02
CA GLN A 162 -3.88 -5.70 11.93
C GLN A 162 -2.40 -6.08 12.00
N ARG A 163 -2.06 -7.03 12.88
CA ARG A 163 -0.68 -7.49 13.08
C ARG A 163 -0.51 -8.85 12.43
N PHE A 164 0.24 -8.87 11.34
CA PHE A 164 0.55 -10.09 10.62
C PHE A 164 1.95 -10.52 11.03
N ASN A 165 2.07 -11.64 11.73
CA ASN A 165 3.34 -12.17 12.23
C ASN A 165 3.93 -13.14 11.22
N LEU A 166 5.22 -13.01 10.94
CA LEU A 166 5.95 -13.91 10.06
C LEU A 166 6.87 -14.82 10.87
N GLN A 167 6.77 -16.10 10.59
CA GLN A 167 7.73 -17.11 10.98
C GLN A 167 8.29 -17.80 9.73
N ALA A 168 9.53 -18.27 9.81
CA ALA A 168 10.16 -19.05 8.78
C ALA A 168 10.80 -20.31 9.36
N GLU A 169 10.72 -21.40 8.61
CA GLU A 169 11.30 -22.69 8.94
C GLU A 169 12.33 -23.05 7.86
N SER A 170 13.53 -23.44 8.27
CA SER A 170 14.52 -24.04 7.37
C SER A 170 14.23 -25.53 7.20
N ARG A 171 14.69 -26.11 6.09
CA ARG A 171 14.59 -27.55 5.89
C ARG A 171 15.39 -28.30 6.95
N GLY A 172 14.73 -29.16 7.72
CA GLY A 172 15.35 -29.91 8.82
C GLY A 172 15.52 -29.14 10.13
N ASP A 173 15.02 -27.90 10.21
CA ASP A 173 14.89 -27.18 11.48
C ASP A 173 13.73 -27.76 12.30
N VAL A 174 13.86 -27.74 13.61
CA VAL A 174 12.86 -28.31 14.53
C VAL A 174 11.79 -27.28 14.89
N LEU A 175 12.14 -25.98 14.86
CA LEU A 175 11.25 -24.91 15.30
C LEU A 175 11.18 -23.73 14.31
N PRO A 176 9.97 -23.22 14.00
CA PRO A 176 9.81 -21.95 13.31
C PRO A 176 10.49 -20.81 14.04
N ARG A 177 11.23 -20.01 13.27
CA ARG A 177 11.88 -18.80 13.74
C ARG A 177 11.06 -17.58 13.39
N TYR A 178 10.80 -16.75 14.38
CA TYR A 178 10.09 -15.49 14.21
C TYR A 178 10.97 -14.46 13.49
N LEU A 179 10.45 -13.89 12.40
CA LEU A 179 11.17 -12.91 11.57
C LEU A 179 10.69 -11.47 11.80
N GLY A 180 9.46 -11.29 12.27
CA GLY A 180 8.89 -9.98 12.58
C GLY A 180 7.37 -9.88 12.35
N THR A 181 6.85 -8.67 12.50
CA THR A 181 5.42 -8.34 12.32
C THR A 181 5.24 -7.21 11.30
N TRP A 182 4.28 -7.37 10.40
CA TRP A 182 3.71 -6.25 9.66
C TRP A 182 2.52 -5.65 10.43
N GLU A 183 2.64 -4.38 10.83
CA GLU A 183 1.54 -3.62 11.47
C GLU A 183 0.73 -2.87 10.41
N LEU A 184 -0.26 -3.54 9.84
CA LEU A 184 -1.06 -3.09 8.70
C LEU A 184 -2.25 -2.24 9.15
N LEU A 185 -2.39 -1.02 8.63
CA LEU A 185 -3.66 -0.29 8.70
C LEU A 185 -4.57 -0.77 7.57
N VAL A 186 -5.51 -1.66 7.85
CA VAL A 186 -6.35 -2.32 6.82
C VAL A 186 -7.73 -1.68 6.73
N ALA A 187 -8.28 -1.64 5.52
CA ALA A 187 -9.63 -1.13 5.23
C ALA A 187 -9.78 0.34 5.65
N GLU A 188 -8.77 1.15 5.36
CA GLU A 188 -8.79 2.59 5.61
C GLU A 188 -9.74 3.27 4.63
N GLU A 189 -10.74 3.97 5.17
CA GLU A 189 -11.62 4.81 4.37
C GLU A 189 -10.81 6.00 3.86
N MET A 190 -10.36 5.89 2.61
CA MET A 190 -9.76 7.03 1.92
C MET A 190 -10.86 8.07 1.75
N GLY A 191 -10.85 9.11 2.57
CA GLY A 191 -11.79 10.21 2.46
C GLY A 191 -11.84 10.70 1.02
N SER A 192 -13.01 10.64 0.39
CA SER A 192 -13.24 11.17 -0.95
C SER A 192 -12.87 12.64 -0.95
N ARG A 193 -11.82 12.99 -1.71
CA ARG A 193 -11.51 14.37 -2.05
C ARG A 193 -11.64 14.52 -3.55
#